data_AF-A0A9X6R8T2-F1
#
_entry.id   AF-A0A9X6R8T2-F1
#
_cell.length_a   1.000
_cell.length_b   1.000
_cell.length_c   1.000
_cell.angle_alpha   90.00
_cell.angle_beta   90.00
_cell.angle_gamma   90.00
#
_symmetry.space_group_name_H-M   'P 1'
#
loop_
_entity.id
_entity.type
_entity.pdbx_description
1 polymer ?
#
loop_
_entity_poly.entity_id
_entity_poly.type
_entity_poly.pdbx_seq_one_letter_code
_entity_poly.pdbx_strand_id
1 'polypeptide(L)'
;MNKRETRIRILDLQDQYCMECQYYNRVRTYCMDDCKIGKEIYQLGTGLIFDEKDSKRKVKMKWDSICQQALLLRGKGYTYQRIANQLGCHASSLRKQLKKRGL
;
A
#
# COMPACT_ATOMS: atom_id res chain seq x y z
N MET A 1 16.97 5.93 -0.71
CA MET A 1 16.90 6.47 -2.08
C MET A 1 15.58 7.18 -2.29
N ASN A 2 15.63 8.37 -2.87
CA ASN A 2 14.44 9.10 -3.30
C ASN A 2 13.85 8.45 -4.56
N LYS A 3 12.57 8.69 -4.85
CA LYS A 3 11.87 8.14 -6.04
C LYS A 3 12.59 8.46 -7.35
N ARG A 4 13.35 9.57 -7.41
CA ARG A 4 14.19 9.94 -8.55
C ARG A 4 15.44 9.06 -8.67
N GLU A 5 16.15 8.86 -7.56
CA GLU A 5 17.35 8.01 -7.51
C GLU A 5 17.02 6.56 -7.83
N THR A 6 15.88 6.05 -7.35
CA THR A 6 15.43 4.69 -7.66
C THR A 6 15.15 4.51 -9.15
N ARG A 7 14.58 5.53 -9.81
CA ARG A 7 14.38 5.50 -11.27
C ARG A 7 15.70 5.53 -12.02
N ILE A 8 16.64 6.39 -11.63
CA ILE A 8 17.98 6.46 -12.25
C ILE A 8 18.69 5.11 -12.09
N ARG A 9 18.65 4.51 -10.90
CA ARG A 9 19.28 3.21 -10.65
C ARG A 9 18.67 2.08 -11.49
N ILE A 10 17.36 2.09 -11.71
CA ILE A 10 16.71 1.13 -12.61
C ILE A 10 17.22 1.29 -14.03
N LEU A 11 17.34 2.53 -14.53
CA LEU A 11 17.86 2.82 -15.86
C LEU A 11 19.33 2.38 -15.99
N ASP A 12 20.18 2.70 -15.01
CA ASP A 12 21.59 2.26 -15.00
C ASP A 12 21.72 0.74 -15.06
N LEU A 13 20.90 0.02 -14.28
CA LEU A 13 20.91 -1.45 -14.28
C LEU A 13 20.44 -2.04 -15.61
N GLN A 14 19.48 -1.39 -16.28
CA GLN A 14 19.04 -1.79 -17.60
C GLN A 14 20.12 -1.53 -18.66
N ASP A 15 20.74 -0.36 -18.63
CA ASP A 15 21.77 0.02 -19.60
C ASP A 15 23.04 -0.83 -19.45
N GLN A 16 23.45 -1.13 -18.21
CA GLN A 16 24.66 -1.92 -17.94
C GLN A 16 24.51 -3.42 -18.22
N TYR A 17 23.34 -4.01 -17.94
CA TYR A 17 23.20 -5.48 -17.91
C TYR A 17 22.11 -6.02 -18.84
N CYS A 18 21.12 -5.20 -19.20
CA CYS A 18 20.00 -5.67 -20.03
C CYS A 18 20.20 -5.41 -21.52
N MET A 19 20.95 -4.37 -21.92
CA MET A 19 21.22 -4.05 -23.33
C MET A 19 21.85 -5.20 -24.12
N GLU A 20 22.78 -5.94 -23.50
CA GLU A 20 23.45 -7.11 -24.11
C GLU A 20 22.82 -8.46 -23.70
N CYS A 21 21.71 -8.42 -22.96
CA CYS A 21 21.08 -9.63 -22.44
C CYS A 21 20.37 -10.39 -23.58
N GLN A 22 20.69 -11.67 -23.71
CA GLN A 22 20.06 -12.56 -24.69
C GLN A 22 18.54 -12.74 -24.50
N TYR A 23 18.02 -12.28 -23.35
CA TYR A 23 16.60 -12.29 -23.00
C TYR A 23 15.93 -10.91 -23.03
N TYR A 24 16.64 -9.86 -23.48
CA TYR A 24 16.14 -8.46 -23.51
C TYR A 24 14.78 -8.31 -24.23
N ASN A 25 14.56 -9.10 -25.29
CA ASN A 25 13.30 -9.16 -26.05
C ASN A 25 12.48 -10.44 -25.82
N ARG A 26 12.84 -11.28 -24.84
CA ARG A 26 12.16 -12.56 -24.53
C ARG A 26 11.22 -12.43 -23.34
N VAL A 27 10.51 -13.52 -23.06
CA VAL A 27 9.45 -13.63 -22.05
C VAL A 27 9.92 -13.06 -20.70
N ARG A 28 9.15 -12.10 -20.20
CA ARG A 28 9.40 -11.33 -18.97
C ARG A 28 9.59 -12.19 -17.72
N THR A 29 9.14 -13.45 -17.75
CA THR A 29 9.18 -14.42 -16.64
C THR A 29 10.60 -14.77 -16.24
N TYR A 30 11.52 -15.01 -17.18
CA TYR A 30 12.92 -15.33 -16.85
C TYR A 30 13.61 -14.20 -16.05
N CYS A 31 13.37 -12.95 -16.43
CA CYS A 31 13.95 -11.81 -15.74
C CYS A 31 13.40 -11.65 -14.30
N MET A 32 12.17 -12.10 -14.05
CA MET A 32 11.56 -12.04 -12.71
C MET A 32 11.92 -13.26 -11.85
N ASP A 33 12.09 -14.44 -12.45
CA ASP A 33 12.22 -15.70 -11.73
C ASP A 33 13.68 -16.17 -11.57
N ASP A 34 14.54 -15.90 -12.55
CA ASP A 34 15.90 -16.48 -12.60
C ASP A 34 17.01 -15.42 -12.68
N CYS A 35 16.72 -14.22 -13.18
CA CYS A 35 17.71 -13.14 -13.29
C CYS A 35 17.83 -12.31 -12.02
N LYS A 36 19.04 -12.25 -11.43
CA LYS A 36 19.32 -11.41 -10.25
C LYS A 36 19.08 -9.92 -10.52
N ILE A 37 19.52 -9.40 -11.67
CA ILE A 37 19.33 -8.00 -12.07
C ILE A 37 17.85 -7.70 -12.29
N GLY A 38 17.12 -8.61 -12.96
CA GLY A 38 15.69 -8.43 -13.20
C GLY A 38 14.86 -8.45 -11.91
N LYS A 39 15.21 -9.30 -10.94
CA LYS A 39 14.62 -9.28 -9.58
C LYS A 39 14.86 -7.96 -8.86
N GLU A 40 16.08 -7.42 -8.94
CA GLU A 40 16.42 -6.13 -8.33
C GLU A 40 15.63 -4.98 -8.98
N ILE A 41 15.58 -4.92 -10.30
CA ILE A 41 14.77 -3.93 -11.04
C ILE A 41 13.29 -4.03 -10.66
N TYR A 42 12.75 -5.25 -10.57
CA TYR A 42 11.37 -5.48 -10.16
C TYR A 42 11.10 -4.98 -8.73
N GLN A 43 11.98 -5.29 -7.78
CA GLN A 43 11.88 -4.81 -6.39
C GLN A 43 11.96 -3.28 -6.31
N LEU A 44 12.91 -2.65 -7.01
CA LEU A 44 13.03 -1.19 -7.08
C LEU A 44 11.77 -0.56 -7.72
N GLY A 45 11.22 -1.19 -8.77
CA GLY A 45 9.99 -0.76 -9.43
C GLY A 45 8.74 -0.88 -8.57
N THR A 46 8.58 -1.99 -7.84
CA THR A 46 7.47 -2.16 -6.89
C THR A 46 7.49 -1.10 -5.79
N GLY A 47 8.67 -0.70 -5.31
CA GLY A 47 8.84 0.41 -4.36
C GLY A 47 8.51 1.80 -4.94
N LEU A 48 8.45 1.95 -6.26
CA LEU A 48 8.05 3.20 -6.93
C LEU A 48 6.54 3.31 -7.18
N ILE A 49 5.87 2.16 -7.34
CA ILE A 49 4.43 2.06 -7.65
C ILE A 49 3.62 1.91 -6.35
N PHE A 50 4.07 1.06 -5.44
CA PHE A 50 3.39 0.76 -4.19
C PHE A 50 4.11 1.40 -3.01
N ASP A 51 3.61 2.56 -2.59
CA ASP A 51 3.75 3.00 -1.21
C ASP A 51 2.79 2.17 -0.32
N GLU A 52 2.89 0.83 -0.34
CA GLU A 52 1.96 -0.07 0.34
C GLU A 52 1.90 0.21 1.85
N LYS A 53 3.04 0.62 2.41
CA LYS A 53 3.16 1.09 3.80
C LYS A 53 2.45 2.42 4.03
N ASP A 54 2.42 3.31 3.05
CA ASP A 54 1.78 4.64 3.15
C ASP A 54 0.26 4.53 2.97
N SER A 55 -0.20 3.75 2.00
CA SER A 55 -1.64 3.47 1.80
C SER A 55 -2.24 2.71 2.99
N LYS A 56 -1.56 1.68 3.51
CA LYS A 56 -2.00 0.99 4.73
C LYS A 56 -1.98 1.92 5.95
N ARG A 57 -0.97 2.79 6.10
CA ARG A 57 -0.92 3.81 7.16
C ARG A 57 -2.05 4.82 7.03
N LYS A 58 -2.31 5.35 5.82
CA LYS A 58 -3.40 6.29 5.53
C LYS A 58 -4.77 5.68 5.84
N VAL A 59 -5.00 4.44 5.43
CA VAL A 59 -6.23 3.71 5.76
C VAL A 59 -6.35 3.51 7.28
N LYS A 60 -5.25 3.13 7.96
CA LYS A 60 -5.24 2.98 9.43
C LYS A 60 -5.58 4.29 10.13
N MET A 61 -4.90 5.39 9.79
CA MET A 61 -5.15 6.74 10.33
C MET A 61 -6.58 7.22 10.08
N LYS A 62 -7.11 6.98 8.88
CA LYS A 62 -8.51 7.29 8.56
C LYS A 62 -9.47 6.53 9.48
N TRP A 63 -9.23 5.25 9.72
CA TRP A 63 -10.03 4.45 10.64
C TRP A 63 -9.85 4.85 12.10
N ASP A 64 -8.66 5.27 12.52
CA ASP A 64 -8.40 5.76 13.88
C ASP A 64 -9.28 7.00 14.17
N SER A 65 -9.32 7.96 13.23
CA SER A 65 -10.18 9.14 13.32
C SER A 65 -11.68 8.79 13.34
N ILE A 66 -12.11 7.88 12.46
CA ILE A 66 -13.50 7.39 12.44
C ILE A 66 -13.88 6.72 13.77
N CYS A 67 -12.99 5.91 14.35
CA CYS A 67 -13.25 5.24 15.64
C CYS A 67 -13.34 6.25 16.79
N GLN A 68 -12.48 7.27 16.81
CA GLN A 68 -12.55 8.35 17.81
C GLN A 68 -13.87 9.12 17.71
N GLN A 69 -14.30 9.50 16.50
CA GLN A 69 -15.60 10.15 16.32
C GLN A 69 -16.78 9.26 16.73
N ALA A 70 -16.68 7.95 16.47
CA ALA A 70 -17.68 6.99 16.90
C ALA A 70 -17.80 6.91 18.43
N LEU A 71 -16.70 6.97 19.17
CA LEU A 71 -16.73 7.01 20.64
C LEU A 71 -17.41 8.27 21.18
N LEU A 72 -17.11 9.43 20.59
CA LEU A 72 -17.74 10.71 20.98
C LEU A 72 -19.26 10.68 20.74
N LEU A 73 -19.69 10.16 19.60
CA LEU A 73 -21.12 10.00 19.31
C LEU A 73 -21.77 8.94 20.20
N ARG A 74 -21.03 7.89 20.59
CA ARG A 74 -21.52 6.87 21.52
C ARG A 74 -21.73 7.44 22.93
N GLY A 75 -20.83 8.30 23.41
CA GLY A 75 -21.00 9.02 24.67
C GLY A 75 -22.23 9.93 24.69
N LYS A 76 -22.68 10.41 23.52
CA LYS A 76 -23.92 11.18 23.34
C LYS A 76 -25.18 10.30 23.22
N GLY A 77 -25.07 8.97 23.33
CA GLY A 77 -26.19 8.04 23.28
C GLY A 77 -26.58 7.52 21.88
N TYR A 78 -25.81 7.83 20.83
CA TYR A 78 -26.16 7.39 19.46
C TYR A 78 -25.92 5.88 19.26
N THR A 79 -26.80 5.22 18.51
CA THR A 79 -26.64 3.82 18.11
C THR A 79 -25.55 3.66 17.06
N TYR A 80 -24.87 2.51 17.04
CA TYR A 80 -23.83 2.24 16.04
C TYR A 80 -24.33 2.35 14.59
N GLN A 81 -25.61 2.09 14.34
CA GLN A 81 -26.23 2.29 13.02
C GLN A 81 -26.29 3.78 12.64
N ARG A 82 -26.76 4.65 13.54
CA ARG A 82 -26.78 6.10 13.31
C ARG A 82 -25.37 6.66 13.15
N ILE A 83 -24.43 6.23 13.98
CA ILE A 83 -23.02 6.63 13.91
C ILE A 83 -22.41 6.23 12.56
N ALA A 84 -22.64 4.99 12.13
CA ALA A 84 -22.11 4.50 10.87
C ALA A 84 -22.64 5.29 9.66
N ASN A 85 -23.96 5.60 9.66
CA ASN A 85 -24.57 6.45 8.64
C ASN A 85 -23.97 7.86 8.63
N GLN A 86 -23.74 8.45 9.80
CA GLN A 86 -23.16 9.79 9.91
C GLN A 86 -21.69 9.86 9.51
N LEU A 87 -20.94 8.77 9.75
CA LEU A 87 -19.53 8.64 9.36
C LEU A 87 -19.34 8.09 7.94
N GLY A 88 -20.42 7.85 7.19
CA GLY A 88 -20.38 7.32 5.82
C GLY A 88 -19.73 5.94 5.72
N CYS A 89 -19.86 5.11 6.75
CA CYS A 89 -19.27 3.77 6.80
C CYS A 89 -20.32 2.71 7.13
N HIS A 90 -20.04 1.45 6.81
CA HIS A 90 -20.94 0.36 7.16
C HIS A 90 -20.81 0.00 8.65
N ALA A 91 -21.93 -0.19 9.35
CA ALA A 91 -21.93 -0.48 10.79
C ALA A 91 -21.12 -1.74 11.15
N SER A 92 -21.13 -2.75 10.27
CA SER A 92 -20.33 -3.96 10.47
C SER A 92 -18.83 -3.68 10.36
N SER A 93 -18.41 -2.79 9.45
CA SER A 93 -17.01 -2.39 9.31
C SER A 93 -16.55 -1.57 10.51
N LEU A 94 -17.39 -0.64 10.98
CA LEU A 94 -17.12 0.14 12.19
C LEU A 94 -16.91 -0.75 13.40
N ARG A 95 -17.82 -1.71 13.65
CA ARG A 95 -17.71 -2.64 14.78
C ARG A 95 -16.46 -3.53 14.70
N LYS A 96 -16.10 -4.02 13.50
CA LYS A 96 -14.85 -4.77 13.29
C LYS A 96 -13.61 -3.91 13.58
N GLN A 97 -13.62 -2.64 13.17
CA GLN A 97 -12.48 -1.73 13.33
C GLN A 97 -12.31 -1.24 14.77
N LEU A 98 -13.41 -1.07 15.51
CA LEU A 98 -13.40 -0.81 16.96
C LEU A 98 -12.83 -2.02 17.73
N LYS A 99 -13.33 -3.23 17.46
CA LYS A 99 -12.84 -4.46 18.07
C LYS A 99 -11.34 -4.68 17.82
N LYS A 100 -10.86 -4.41 16.60
CA LYS A 100 -9.43 -4.48 16.26
C LYS A 100 -8.55 -3.54 17.07
N ARG A 101 -9.12 -2.48 17.65
CA ARG A 101 -8.44 -1.45 18.44
C ARG A 101 -8.68 -1.59 19.95
N GLY A 102 -9.42 -2.62 20.38
CA GLY A 102 -9.76 -2.81 21.79
C GLY A 102 -10.78 -1.81 22.34
N LEU A 103 -11.58 -1.20 21.45
CA LEU A 103 -12.64 -0.24 21.77
C LEU A 103 -14.03 -0.88 21.72
#